data_AF-A0A932GBB4-F1
#
_entry.id   AF-A0A932GBB4-F1
#
_cell.length_a   1.000
_cell.length_b   1.000
_cell.length_c   1.000
_cell.angle_alpha   90.00
_cell.angle_beta   90.00
_cell.angle_gamma   90.00
#
_symmetry.space_group_name_H-M   'P 1'
#
loop_
_entity.id
_entity.type
_entity.pdbx_description
1 polymer ?
#
loop_
_entity_poly.entity_id
_entity_poly.type
_entity_poly.pdbx_seq_one_letter_code
_entity_poly.pdbx_strand_id
1 'polypeptide(L)'
;MDFYISLGITLVIAITVHEFSHAFVAVQLGDDLPRRQGRVTLNPLAHLDPMGSLLFIVSGFGWGRPVLTNPYNFRRRSGPSGDNPVIAGILNSGDPVRTGMALVAAAGPFSNFVMALVAAIPIKLGLVNVISFSGNSIIPSLSYFLLIFISVNIGLMLFNLIPIAPLD
;
A
#
# COMPACT_ATOMS: atom_id res chain seq x y z
N MET A 1 -12.78 -20.10 -10.26
CA MET A 1 -12.64 -20.06 -8.78
C MET A 1 -11.27 -19.52 -8.41
N ASP A 2 -10.23 -20.01 -9.08
CA ASP A 2 -8.95 -19.33 -9.31
C ASP A 2 -8.97 -17.78 -9.32
N PHE A 3 -9.91 -17.12 -10.01
CA PHE A 3 -10.03 -15.66 -10.00
C PHE A 3 -10.22 -15.08 -8.59
N TYR A 4 -11.27 -15.49 -7.87
CA TYR A 4 -11.59 -14.97 -6.55
C TYR A 4 -10.50 -15.30 -5.52
N ILE A 5 -9.89 -16.49 -5.63
CA ILE A 5 -8.77 -16.90 -4.76
C ILE A 5 -7.56 -15.99 -5.00
N SER A 6 -7.19 -15.78 -6.27
CA SER A 6 -6.07 -14.91 -6.64
C SER A 6 -6.33 -13.46 -6.21
N LEU A 7 -7.54 -12.97 -6.43
CA LEU A 7 -7.96 -11.63 -6.05
C LEU A 7 -7.90 -11.43 -4.53
N GLY A 8 -8.44 -12.37 -3.75
CA GLY A 8 -8.43 -12.31 -2.29
C GLY A 8 -7.01 -12.30 -1.72
N ILE A 9 -6.16 -13.23 -2.15
CA ILE A 9 -4.74 -13.28 -1.72
C ILE A 9 -4.02 -11.98 -2.11
N THR A 10 -4.24 -11.51 -3.34
CA THR A 10 -3.65 -10.28 -3.85
C THR A 10 -4.04 -9.07 -3.01
N LEU A 11 -5.33 -8.88 -2.73
CA LEU A 11 -5.82 -7.72 -1.98
C LEU A 11 -5.31 -7.72 -0.54
N VAL A 12 -5.27 -8.88 0.12
CA VAL A 12 -4.69 -9.00 1.47
C VAL A 12 -3.24 -8.55 1.47
N ILE A 13 -2.42 -9.03 0.53
CA ILE A 13 -1.00 -8.66 0.43
C ILE A 13 -0.87 -7.18 0.06
N ALA A 14 -1.58 -6.72 -0.97
CA ALA A 14 -1.47 -5.37 -1.51
C ALA A 14 -1.85 -4.32 -0.46
N ILE A 15 -3.01 -4.46 0.19
CA ILE A 15 -3.47 -3.54 1.24
C ILE A 15 -2.51 -3.57 2.43
N THR A 16 -2.02 -4.75 2.84
CA THR A 16 -1.09 -4.87 3.97
C THR A 16 0.20 -4.11 3.73
N VAL A 17 0.81 -4.28 2.56
CA VAL A 17 2.07 -3.59 2.23
C VAL A 17 1.83 -2.11 2.02
N HIS A 18 0.71 -1.73 1.40
CA HIS A 18 0.29 -0.34 1.19
C HIS A 18 0.14 0.44 2.51
N GLU A 19 -0.66 -0.07 3.44
CA GLU A 19 -0.86 0.54 4.77
C GLU A 19 0.42 0.51 5.62
N PHE A 20 1.19 -0.57 5.52
CA PHE A 20 2.53 -0.62 6.13
C PHE A 20 3.43 0.49 5.59
N SER A 21 3.40 0.77 4.28
CA SER A 21 4.23 1.81 3.67
C SER A 21 3.85 3.21 4.15
N HIS A 22 2.57 3.54 4.31
CA HIS A 22 2.15 4.78 4.97
C HIS A 22 2.70 4.87 6.40
N ALA A 23 2.51 3.82 7.20
CA ALA A 23 2.98 3.79 8.60
C ALA A 23 4.51 3.92 8.69
N PHE A 24 5.23 3.24 7.81
CA PHE A 24 6.69 3.25 7.77
C PHE A 24 7.23 4.63 7.41
N VAL A 25 6.72 5.26 6.36
CA VAL A 25 7.16 6.59 5.93
C VAL A 25 6.81 7.65 6.98
N ALA A 26 5.61 7.60 7.57
CA ALA A 26 5.22 8.52 8.64
C ALA A 26 6.20 8.48 9.82
N VAL A 27 6.57 7.27 10.26
CA VAL A 27 7.53 7.06 11.34
C VAL A 27 8.92 7.53 10.97
N GLN A 28 9.37 7.29 9.73
CA GLN A 28 10.64 7.81 9.24
C GLN A 28 10.68 9.34 9.20
N LEU A 29 9.55 9.98 8.90
CA LEU A 29 9.40 11.45 8.93
C LEU A 29 9.22 12.01 10.36
N GLY A 30 9.27 11.16 11.39
CA GLY A 30 9.24 11.56 12.79
C GLY A 30 7.86 11.53 13.44
N ASP A 31 6.86 10.92 12.81
CA ASP A 31 5.56 10.67 13.42
C ASP A 31 5.49 9.26 14.03
N ASP A 32 5.61 9.16 15.35
CA ASP A 32 5.56 7.87 16.06
C ASP A 32 4.13 7.30 16.23
N LEU A 33 3.07 8.03 15.83
CA LEU A 33 1.70 7.59 16.06
C LEU A 33 1.40 6.22 15.41
N PRO A 34 1.73 5.94 14.14
CA PRO A 34 1.50 4.63 13.53
C PRO A 34 2.24 3.50 14.25
N ARG A 35 3.43 3.77 14.79
CA ARG A 35 4.21 2.81 15.58
C ARG A 35 3.49 2.45 16.87
N ARG A 36 2.96 3.44 17.59
CA ARG A 36 2.18 3.24 18.83
C ARG A 36 0.85 2.53 18.57
N GLN A 37 0.28 2.70 17.38
CA GLN A 37 -0.90 1.97 16.92
C GLN A 37 -0.59 0.53 16.47
N GLY A 38 0.68 0.11 16.48
CA GLY A 38 1.09 -1.23 16.03
C GLY A 38 0.97 -1.42 14.52
N ARG A 39 0.98 -0.34 13.72
CA ARG A 39 0.80 -0.38 12.26
C ARG A 39 2.10 -0.60 11.48
N VAL A 40 3.27 -0.44 12.10
CA VAL A 40 4.56 -0.75 11.46
C VAL A 40 4.81 -2.27 11.53
N THR A 41 4.01 -3.02 10.80
CA THR A 41 4.05 -4.49 10.74
C THR A 41 3.52 -4.99 9.39
N LEU A 42 3.96 -6.17 8.95
CA LEU A 42 3.40 -6.86 7.78
C LEU A 42 2.32 -7.89 8.18
N ASN A 43 1.80 -7.81 9.41
CA ASN A 43 0.65 -8.60 9.83
C ASN A 43 -0.63 -8.04 9.19
N PRO A 44 -1.33 -8.78 8.31
CA PRO A 44 -2.53 -8.29 7.64
C PRO A 44 -3.66 -7.90 8.60
N LEU A 45 -3.75 -8.55 9.76
CA LEU A 45 -4.78 -8.24 10.76
C LEU A 45 -4.64 -6.83 11.36
N ALA A 46 -3.47 -6.21 11.26
CA ALA A 46 -3.26 -4.83 11.69
C ALA A 46 -3.83 -3.80 10.69
N HIS A 47 -4.09 -4.21 9.45
CA HIS A 47 -4.39 -3.34 8.31
C HIS A 47 -5.76 -3.59 7.69
N LEU A 48 -6.29 -4.80 7.81
CA LEU A 48 -7.61 -5.12 7.31
C LEU A 48 -8.70 -4.64 8.27
N ASP A 49 -9.75 -4.02 7.72
CA ASP A 49 -10.96 -3.72 8.48
C ASP A 49 -11.89 -4.94 8.48
N PRO A 50 -12.43 -5.38 9.64
CA PRO A 50 -13.32 -6.54 9.68
C PRO A 50 -14.60 -6.37 8.83
N MET A 51 -15.18 -5.16 8.81
CA MET A 51 -16.38 -4.88 8.02
C MET A 51 -16.03 -4.80 6.53
N GLY A 52 -14.94 -4.13 6.19
CA GLY A 52 -14.42 -4.10 4.82
C GLY A 52 -14.10 -5.50 4.29
N SER A 53 -13.50 -6.35 5.11
CA SER A 53 -13.18 -7.74 4.77
C SER A 53 -14.44 -8.59 4.58
N LEU A 54 -15.46 -8.41 5.42
CA LEU A 54 -16.74 -9.09 5.27
C LEU A 54 -17.43 -8.68 3.96
N LEU A 55 -17.47 -7.38 3.67
CA LEU A 55 -18.06 -6.87 2.43
C LEU A 55 -17.30 -7.38 1.20
N PHE A 56 -15.98 -7.53 1.29
CA PHE A 56 -15.21 -8.10 0.19
C PHE A 56 -15.65 -9.53 -0.12
N ILE A 57 -15.90 -10.36 0.90
CA ILE A 57 -16.36 -11.75 0.72
C ILE A 57 -17.75 -11.79 0.08
N VAL A 58 -18.65 -10.89 0.48
CA VAL A 58 -20.07 -10.93 0.05
C VAL A 58 -20.29 -10.24 -1.30
N SER A 59 -19.61 -9.12 -1.54
CA SER A 59 -19.84 -8.23 -2.69
C SER A 59 -18.67 -8.14 -3.68
N GLY A 60 -17.50 -8.68 -3.32
CA GLY A 60 -16.26 -8.52 -4.09
C GLY A 60 -15.58 -7.15 -3.91
N PHE A 61 -16.12 -6.28 -3.04
CA PHE A 61 -15.60 -4.96 -2.74
C PHE A 61 -15.41 -4.77 -1.23
N GLY A 62 -14.30 -4.15 -0.82
CA GLY A 62 -13.99 -3.86 0.58
C GLY A 62 -12.89 -2.81 0.72
N TRP A 63 -12.65 -2.36 1.95
CA TRP A 63 -11.63 -1.35 2.27
C TRP A 63 -10.68 -1.83 3.39
N GLY A 64 -9.48 -1.25 3.42
CA GLY A 64 -8.53 -1.37 4.51
C GLY A 64 -8.83 -0.41 5.65
N ARG A 65 -8.18 -0.62 6.80
CA ARG A 65 -8.24 0.30 7.93
C ARG A 65 -7.11 1.33 7.77
N PRO A 66 -7.42 2.62 7.49
CA PRO A 66 -6.39 3.61 7.20
C PRO A 66 -5.44 3.83 8.39
N VAL A 67 -4.19 4.17 8.10
CA VAL A 67 -3.20 4.60 9.08
C VAL A 67 -3.43 6.06 9.46
N LEU A 68 -3.47 6.35 10.77
CA LEU A 68 -3.58 7.72 11.25
C LEU A 68 -2.20 8.33 11.47
N THR A 69 -2.04 9.58 11.05
CA THR A 69 -0.83 10.37 11.30
C THR A 69 -1.14 11.58 12.18
N ASN A 70 -0.10 12.12 12.81
CA ASN A 70 -0.16 13.37 13.56
C ASN A 70 0.59 14.49 12.80
N PRO A 71 -0.13 15.39 12.11
CA PRO A 71 0.45 16.49 11.34
C PRO A 71 1.40 17.40 12.14
N TYR A 72 1.15 17.56 13.45
CA TYR A 72 1.98 18.41 14.31
C TYR A 72 3.42 17.88 14.44
N ASN A 73 3.62 16.57 14.31
CA ASN A 73 4.94 15.95 14.38
C ASN A 73 5.82 16.39 13.21
N PHE A 74 5.28 16.51 11.99
CA PHE A 74 6.04 17.00 10.82
C PHE A 74 6.53 18.43 11.03
N ARG A 75 5.68 19.31 11.58
CA ARG A 75 6.05 20.71 11.89
C ARG A 75 7.10 20.81 12.98
N ARG A 76 7.00 19.97 14.02
CA ARG A 76 8.02 19.91 15.07
C ARG A 76 9.35 19.42 14.51
N ARG A 77 9.31 18.46 13.58
CA ARG A 77 10.49 17.84 12.98
C ARG A 77 11.24 18.75 12.02
N SER A 78 10.53 19.65 11.35
CA SER A 78 11.12 20.63 10.45
C SER A 78 11.66 21.87 11.17
N GLY A 79 11.28 22.11 12.43
CA GLY A 79 11.69 23.26 13.22
C GLY A 79 13.05 23.10 13.92
N PRO A 80 13.46 24.09 14.74
CA PRO A 80 14.75 24.09 15.45
C PRO A 80 15.00 22.90 16.39
N SER A 81 13.94 22.21 16.78
CA SER A 81 13.99 21.03 17.65
C SER A 81 14.12 19.69 16.88
N GLY A 82 14.22 19.73 15.55
CA GLY A 82 14.44 18.53 14.73
C GLY A 82 15.84 17.96 14.95
N ASP A 83 15.94 16.68 15.30
CA ASP A 83 17.25 16.04 15.56
C ASP A 83 17.95 15.55 14.26
N ASN A 84 17.26 15.56 13.11
CA ASN A 84 17.77 15.07 11.84
C ASN A 84 17.69 16.17 10.76
N PRO A 85 18.83 16.73 10.33
CA PRO A 85 18.86 17.83 9.37
C PRO A 85 18.42 17.40 7.95
N VAL A 86 18.58 16.13 7.59
CA VAL A 86 18.13 15.60 6.28
C VAL A 86 16.61 15.56 6.22
N ILE A 87 15.95 15.03 7.26
CA ILE A 87 14.48 15.02 7.35
C ILE A 87 13.94 16.44 7.40
N ALA A 88 14.57 17.32 8.19
CA ALA A 88 14.20 18.73 8.24
C ALA A 88 14.32 19.39 6.85
N GLY A 89 15.38 19.11 6.10
CA GLY A 89 15.55 19.61 4.73
C GLY A 89 14.45 19.13 3.78
N ILE A 90 14.08 17.85 3.83
CA ILE A 90 12.98 17.29 3.03
C ILE A 90 11.66 17.98 3.36
N LEU A 91 11.32 18.10 4.64
CA LEU A 91 10.07 18.70 5.09
C LEU A 91 10.01 20.22 4.80
N ASN A 92 11.13 20.93 4.91
CA ASN A 92 11.22 22.37 4.64
C ASN A 92 11.31 22.73 3.14
N SER A 93 11.12 21.77 2.23
CA SER A 93 10.93 22.05 0.80
C SER A 93 9.68 22.89 0.49
N GLY A 94 8.76 23.03 1.47
CA GLY A 94 7.52 23.82 1.38
C GLY A 94 6.86 23.98 2.77
N ASP A 95 5.53 23.82 2.87
CA ASP A 95 4.87 23.67 4.17
C ASP A 95 5.19 22.26 4.73
N PRO A 96 5.85 22.14 5.89
CA PRO A 96 6.28 20.86 6.44
C PRO A 96 5.16 19.86 6.66
N VAL A 97 3.97 20.33 7.03
CA VAL A 97 2.81 19.47 7.23
C VAL A 97 2.32 18.94 5.91
N ARG A 98 2.20 19.80 4.90
CA ARG A 98 1.75 19.38 3.56
C ARG A 98 2.74 18.41 2.93
N THR A 99 4.02 18.71 3.01
CA THR A 99 5.08 17.84 2.49
C THR A 99 5.09 16.50 3.21
N GLY A 100 5.01 16.49 4.54
CA GLY A 100 4.96 15.25 5.32
C GLY A 100 3.75 14.39 4.96
N MET A 101 2.56 14.99 4.92
CA MET A 101 1.33 14.31 4.52
C MET A 101 1.39 13.79 3.09
N ALA A 102 1.90 14.58 2.14
CA ALA A 102 2.02 14.17 0.74
C ALA A 102 3.01 13.01 0.55
N LEU A 103 4.13 13.01 1.28
CA LEU A 103 5.08 11.89 1.24
C LEU A 103 4.49 10.61 1.85
N VAL A 104 3.74 10.74 2.94
CA VAL A 104 3.02 9.61 3.53
C VAL A 104 1.99 9.08 2.55
N ALA A 105 1.12 9.93 2.01
CA ALA A 105 0.12 9.56 1.01
C ALA A 105 0.74 8.87 -0.21
N ALA A 106 1.84 9.40 -0.76
CA ALA A 106 2.51 8.79 -1.91
C ALA A 106 3.14 7.42 -1.61
N ALA A 107 3.41 7.09 -0.34
CA ALA A 107 4.07 5.85 0.05
C ALA A 107 3.27 4.59 -0.33
N GLY A 108 1.94 4.63 -0.15
CA GLY A 108 1.05 3.52 -0.48
C GLY A 108 0.96 3.22 -1.98
N PRO A 109 0.64 4.20 -2.85
CA PRO A 109 0.62 3.99 -4.29
C PRO A 109 2.00 3.56 -4.81
N PHE A 110 3.07 4.13 -4.26
CA PHE A 110 4.43 3.75 -4.62
C PHE A 110 4.76 2.30 -4.25
N SER A 111 4.31 1.79 -3.10
CA SER A 111 4.53 0.37 -2.76
C SER A 111 3.76 -0.57 -3.69
N ASN A 112 2.54 -0.19 -4.09
CA ASN A 112 1.77 -0.91 -5.10
C ASN A 112 2.51 -0.98 -6.43
N PHE A 113 3.08 0.15 -6.88
CA PHE A 113 3.92 0.17 -8.06
C PHE A 113 5.12 -0.79 -7.95
N VAL A 114 5.85 -0.74 -6.84
CA VAL A 114 7.02 -1.61 -6.61
C VAL A 114 6.63 -3.08 -6.59
N MET A 115 5.53 -3.45 -5.93
CA MET A 115 5.01 -4.82 -5.93
C MET A 115 4.67 -5.30 -7.34
N ALA A 116 3.99 -4.47 -8.14
CA ALA A 116 3.70 -4.79 -9.54
C ALA A 116 4.97 -4.99 -10.37
N LEU A 117 5.96 -4.12 -10.21
CA LEU A 117 7.25 -4.24 -10.91
C LEU A 117 7.96 -5.55 -10.55
N VAL A 118 8.04 -5.88 -9.26
CA VAL A 118 8.69 -7.12 -8.80
C VAL A 118 7.96 -8.34 -9.35
N ALA A 119 6.62 -8.35 -9.32
CA ALA A 119 5.81 -9.44 -9.87
C ALA A 119 5.93 -9.59 -11.40
N ALA A 120 6.27 -8.52 -12.13
CA ALA A 120 6.47 -8.56 -13.57
C ALA A 120 7.82 -9.17 -14.00
N ILE A 121 8.82 -9.22 -13.11
CA ILE A 121 10.17 -9.71 -13.44
C ILE A 121 10.16 -11.16 -13.98
N PRO A 122 9.53 -12.15 -13.31
CA PRO A 122 9.51 -13.53 -13.80
C PRO A 122 8.86 -13.69 -15.18
N ILE A 123 7.83 -12.89 -15.47
CA ILE A 123 7.15 -12.88 -16.77
C ILE A 123 8.08 -12.30 -17.84
N LYS A 124 8.69 -11.15 -17.56
CA LYS A 124 9.59 -10.46 -18.50
C LYS A 124 10.82 -11.29 -18.85
N LEU A 125 11.33 -12.07 -17.90
CA LEU A 125 12.47 -12.97 -18.08
C LEU A 125 12.10 -14.30 -18.77
N GLY A 126 10.82 -14.53 -19.08
CA GLY A 126 10.36 -15.80 -19.66
C GLY A 126 10.40 -16.98 -18.68
N LEU A 127 10.57 -16.73 -17.38
CA LEU A 127 10.52 -17.76 -16.34
C LEU A 127 9.10 -18.29 -16.13
N VAL A 128 8.09 -17.49 -16.48
CA VAL A 128 6.67 -17.84 -16.39
C VAL A 128 6.02 -17.62 -17.75
N ASN A 129 5.49 -18.69 -18.33
CA ASN A 129 4.80 -18.64 -19.61
C ASN A 129 3.35 -18.14 -19.44
N VAL A 130 2.97 -17.15 -20.24
CA VAL A 130 1.65 -16.49 -20.16
C VAL A 130 0.62 -17.09 -21.14
N ILE A 131 1.04 -18.03 -22.00
CA ILE A 131 0.22 -18.50 -23.13
C ILE A 131 -0.97 -19.38 -22.67
N SER A 132 -0.89 -19.99 -21.50
CA SER A 132 -1.92 -20.92 -20.98
C SER A 132 -2.89 -20.23 -20.03
N PHE A 133 -3.83 -19.45 -20.56
CA PHE A 133 -4.97 -18.95 -19.80
C PHE A 133 -6.09 -20.00 -19.77
N SER A 134 -6.17 -20.77 -18.68
CA SER A 134 -7.33 -21.62 -18.39
C SER A 134 -8.02 -21.11 -17.13
N GLY A 135 -9.09 -20.31 -17.30
CA GLY A 135 -9.81 -19.64 -16.21
C GLY A 135 -10.85 -20.50 -15.48
N ASN A 136 -10.76 -21.83 -15.58
CA ASN A 136 -11.71 -22.76 -14.98
C ASN A 136 -11.04 -23.69 -13.94
N SER A 137 -9.84 -23.36 -13.49
CA SER A 137 -9.12 -24.20 -12.52
C SER A 137 -9.56 -23.87 -11.09
N ILE A 138 -9.49 -24.86 -10.22
CA ILE A 138 -9.73 -24.66 -8.77
C ILE A 138 -8.54 -23.94 -8.14
N ILE A 139 -7.32 -24.35 -8.50
CA ILE A 139 -6.07 -23.73 -8.04
C ILE A 139 -5.60 -22.75 -9.12
N PRO A 140 -5.33 -21.48 -8.79
CA PRO A 140 -4.81 -20.53 -9.75
C PRO A 140 -3.40 -20.92 -10.20
N SER A 141 -3.15 -20.84 -11.51
CA SER A 141 -1.78 -20.98 -12.02
C SER A 141 -0.93 -19.79 -11.59
N LEU A 142 0.39 -19.99 -11.48
CA LEU A 142 1.32 -18.92 -11.13
C LEU A 142 1.24 -17.75 -12.12
N SER A 143 1.13 -18.04 -13.43
CA SER A 143 0.99 -17.01 -14.46
C SER A 143 -0.27 -16.19 -14.28
N TYR A 144 -1.40 -16.84 -14.01
CA TYR A 144 -2.68 -16.16 -13.80
C TYR A 144 -2.69 -15.33 -12.52
N PHE A 145 -2.17 -15.88 -11.43
CA PHE A 145 -2.01 -15.15 -10.17
C PHE A 145 -1.14 -13.91 -10.34
N LEU A 146 0.03 -14.02 -10.98
CA LEU A 146 0.93 -12.88 -11.18
C LEU A 146 0.28 -11.78 -12.01
N LEU A 147 -0.50 -12.13 -13.03
CA LEU A 147 -1.22 -11.13 -13.83
C LEU A 147 -2.29 -10.41 -13.00
N ILE A 148 -3.11 -11.14 -12.24
CA ILE A 148 -4.07 -10.51 -11.32
C ILE A 148 -3.33 -9.63 -10.30
N PHE A 149 -2.22 -10.12 -9.74
CA PHE A 149 -1.43 -9.38 -8.77
C PHE A 149 -0.89 -8.07 -9.34
N ILE A 150 -0.32 -8.09 -10.54
CA ILE A 150 0.17 -6.90 -11.26
C ILE A 150 -1.00 -5.96 -11.56
N SER A 151 -2.09 -6.46 -12.16
CA SER A 151 -3.25 -5.64 -12.54
C SER A 151 -3.90 -4.96 -11.35
N VAL A 152 -4.08 -5.67 -10.23
CA VAL A 152 -4.66 -5.10 -9.01
C VAL A 152 -3.72 -4.08 -8.37
N ASN A 153 -2.42 -4.34 -8.27
CA ASN A 153 -1.48 -3.37 -7.70
C ASN A 153 -1.39 -2.10 -8.56
N ILE A 154 -1.34 -2.22 -9.89
CA ILE A 154 -1.40 -1.05 -10.78
C ILE A 154 -2.75 -0.33 -10.63
N GLY A 155 -3.85 -1.08 -10.56
CA GLY A 155 -5.18 -0.53 -10.31
C GLY A 155 -5.20 0.30 -9.02
N LEU A 156 -4.83 -0.30 -7.89
CA LEU A 156 -4.79 0.35 -6.58
C LEU A 156 -3.85 1.56 -6.57
N MET A 157 -2.71 1.50 -7.25
CA MET A 157 -1.83 2.67 -7.42
C MET A 157 -2.57 3.80 -8.12
N LEU A 158 -3.19 3.54 -9.28
CA LEU A 158 -3.87 4.58 -10.06
C LEU A 158 -5.11 5.13 -9.34
N PHE A 159 -5.90 4.26 -8.70
CA PHE A 159 -7.08 4.67 -7.95
C PHE A 159 -6.68 5.60 -6.80
N ASN A 160 -5.66 5.25 -6.00
CA ASN A 160 -5.22 6.08 -4.89
C ASN A 160 -4.45 7.36 -5.29
N LEU A 161 -4.28 7.64 -6.60
CA LEU A 161 -3.78 8.94 -7.05
C LEU A 161 -4.90 9.89 -7.50
N ILE A 162 -6.17 9.43 -7.45
CA ILE A 162 -7.33 10.27 -7.75
C ILE A 162 -7.57 11.18 -6.53
N PRO A 163 -7.63 12.52 -6.70
CA PRO A 163 -7.71 13.48 -5.60
C PRO A 163 -9.13 13.55 -5.00
N ILE A 164 -9.60 12.45 -4.40
CA ILE A 164 -10.88 12.34 -3.71
C ILE A 164 -10.67 11.63 -2.37
N ALA A 165 -11.12 12.25 -1.27
CA ALA A 165 -11.16 11.54 0.00
C ALA A 165 -12.12 10.34 -0.09
N PRO A 166 -11.82 9.16 0.50
CA PRO A 166 -10.73 8.87 1.44
C PRO A 166 -9.46 8.27 0.82
N LEU A 167 -9.23 8.46 -0.49
CA LEU A 167 -8.02 7.99 -1.18
C LEU A 167 -6.79 8.80 -0.76
N ASP A 168 -5.59 8.29 -1.11
CA ASP A 168 -4.31 8.91 -0.75
C ASP A 168 -4.08 10.30 -1.38
#